data_AF-A0A429F844-F1
#
_entry.id   AF-A0A429F844-F1
#
_cell.length_a   1.000
_cell.length_b   1.000
_cell.length_c   1.000
_cell.angle_alpha   90.00
_cell.angle_beta   90.00
_cell.angle_gamma   90.00
#
_symmetry.space_group_name_H-M   'P 1'
#
loop_
_entity.id
_entity.type
_entity.pdbx_description
1 polymer ?
#
loop_
_entity_poly.entity_id
_entity_poly.type
_entity_poly.pdbx_seq_one_letter_code
_entity_poly.pdbx_strand_id
1 'polypeptide(L)'
;MDIVRAFRVVSIAEAVSFLLLLLVAMPLKYMADMPAAVSLVGAIHGALFVAYIGAAVLVRQQLGWNLTRTVLAMGAAVLPVAPFFVERHWTKPAPVAEPAGRA
;
A
#
# COMPACT_ATOMS: atom_id res chain seq x y z
N MET A 1 -0.09 -15.57 9.73
CA MET A 1 -0.48 -14.71 8.59
C MET A 1 0.80 -14.36 7.85
N ASP A 2 0.89 -14.65 6.56
CA ASP A 2 2.10 -14.35 5.78
C ASP A 2 2.29 -12.83 5.67
N ILE A 3 3.51 -12.35 5.92
CA ILE A 3 3.83 -10.92 5.90
C ILE A 3 3.59 -10.27 4.53
N VAL A 4 3.72 -11.03 3.44
CA VAL A 4 3.33 -10.59 2.09
C VAL A 4 1.81 -10.37 1.99
N ARG A 5 1.01 -11.24 2.61
CA ARG A 5 -0.46 -11.08 2.65
C ARG A 5 -0.85 -9.88 3.51
N ALA A 6 -0.17 -9.66 4.64
CA ALA A 6 -0.36 -8.46 5.45
C ALA A 6 0.00 -7.18 4.67
N PHE A 7 1.11 -7.17 3.93
CA PHE A 7 1.50 -6.06 3.08
C PHE A 7 0.46 -5.75 1.99
N ARG A 8 -0.13 -6.77 1.34
CA ARG A 8 -1.23 -6.56 0.38
C ARG A 8 -2.43 -5.86 1.02
N VAL A 9 -2.83 -6.29 2.22
CA VAL A 9 -3.94 -5.66 2.95
C VAL A 9 -3.62 -4.22 3.30
N VAL A 10 -2.42 -3.95 3.83
CA VAL A 10 -1.97 -2.59 4.17
C VAL A 10 -1.91 -1.70 2.93
N SER A 11 -1.40 -2.21 1.81
CA SER A 11 -1.32 -1.50 0.54
C SER A 11 -2.69 -1.10 -0.01
N ILE A 12 -3.68 -2.01 0.06
CA ILE A 12 -5.05 -1.70 -0.36
C ILE A 12 -5.69 -0.71 0.61
N ALA A 13 -5.54 -0.92 1.92
CA ALA A 13 -6.10 -0.05 2.94
C ALA A 13 -5.56 1.38 2.84
N GLU A 14 -4.26 1.54 2.61
CA GLU A 14 -3.60 2.83 2.42
C GLU A 14 -4.15 3.54 1.18
N ALA A 15 -4.21 2.88 0.02
CA ALA A 15 -4.78 3.46 -1.20
C ALA A 15 -6.26 3.86 -1.05
N VAL A 16 -7.07 3.02 -0.40
CA VAL A 16 -8.48 3.33 -0.11
C VAL A 16 -8.59 4.52 0.85
N SER A 17 -7.76 4.57 1.90
CA SER A 17 -7.76 5.68 2.86
C SER A 17 -7.38 7.01 2.21
N PHE A 18 -6.44 6.99 1.25
CA PHE A 18 -6.06 8.17 0.48
C PHE A 18 -7.23 8.63 -0.40
N LEU A 19 -7.89 7.72 -1.12
CA LEU A 19 -9.08 8.06 -1.92
C LEU A 19 -10.22 8.61 -1.06
N LEU A 20 -10.46 8.04 0.12
CA LEU A 20 -11.46 8.58 1.07
C LEU A 20 -11.08 9.98 1.57
N LEU A 21 -9.79 10.23 1.83
CA LEU A 21 -9.32 11.55 2.22
C LEU A 21 -9.62 12.59 1.13
N LEU A 22 -9.35 12.27 -0.14
CA LEU A 22 -9.52 13.20 -1.25
C LEU A 22 -10.97 13.34 -1.72
N LEU A 23 -11.72 12.24 -1.80
CA LEU A 23 -13.06 12.23 -2.40
C LEU A 23 -14.18 12.41 -1.39
N VAL A 24 -13.92 12.18 -0.10
CA VAL A 24 -14.94 12.31 0.95
C VAL A 24 -14.56 13.39 1.95
N ALA A 25 -13.38 13.29 2.58
CA ALA A 25 -13.02 14.22 3.65
C ALA A 25 -12.83 15.67 3.13
N MET A 26 -12.21 15.84 1.96
CA MET A 26 -12.04 17.17 1.36
C MET A 26 -13.38 17.80 0.95
N PRO A 27 -14.30 17.12 0.23
CA PRO A 27 -15.64 17.67 -0.01
C PRO A 27 -16.41 17.99 1.26
N LEU A 28 -16.37 17.13 2.29
CA LEU A 28 -17.02 17.42 3.58
C LEU A 28 -16.44 18.67 4.25
N LYS A 29 -15.12 18.88 4.18
CA LYS A 29 -14.48 20.09 4.70
C LYS A 29 -15.00 21.35 4.00
N TYR A 30 -15.14 21.34 2.68
CA TYR A 30 -15.50 22.56 1.92
C TYR A 30 -17.01 22.76 1.77
N MET A 31 -17.80 21.69 1.71
CA MET A 31 -19.25 21.75 1.46
C MET A 31 -20.09 21.71 2.73
N ALA A 32 -19.60 21.07 3.79
CA ALA A 32 -20.32 20.89 5.05
C ALA A 32 -19.61 21.54 6.24
N ASP A 33 -18.52 22.27 6.01
CA ASP A 33 -17.71 22.93 7.05
C ASP A 33 -17.26 21.97 8.16
N MET A 34 -16.94 20.73 7.78
CA MET A 34 -16.53 19.65 8.70
C MET A 34 -15.01 19.36 8.62
N PRO A 35 -14.13 20.23 9.14
CA PRO A 35 -12.69 20.00 9.10
C PRO A 35 -12.24 18.77 9.90
N ALA A 36 -13.03 18.36 10.91
CA ALA A 36 -12.76 17.18 11.73
C ALA A 36 -12.68 15.88 10.91
N ALA A 37 -13.42 15.78 9.79
CA ALA A 37 -13.38 14.61 8.91
C ALA A 37 -11.99 14.45 8.27
N VAL A 38 -11.35 15.55 7.85
CA VAL A 38 -10.00 15.55 7.29
C VAL A 38 -8.97 15.17 8.35
N SER A 39 -9.11 15.69 9.57
CA SER A 39 -8.20 15.34 10.67
C SER A 39 -8.25 13.86 11.03
N LEU A 40 -9.45 13.27 11.12
CA LEU A 40 -9.62 11.86 11.45
C LEU A 40 -9.13 10.95 10.32
N VAL A 41 -9.62 11.15 9.09
CA VAL A 41 -9.23 10.32 7.94
C VAL A 41 -7.75 10.52 7.62
N GLY A 42 -7.23 11.74 7.79
CA GLY A 42 -5.83 12.07 7.61
C GLY A 42 -4.92 11.36 8.62
N ALA A 43 -5.32 11.28 9.89
CA ALA A 43 -4.59 10.52 10.90
C ALA A 43 -4.58 9.01 10.60
N ILE A 44 -5.72 8.45 10.19
CA ILE A 44 -5.83 7.04 9.79
C ILE A 44 -4.93 6.76 8.59
N HIS A 45 -4.99 7.61 7.57
CA HIS A 45 -4.18 7.51 6.37
C HIS A 45 -2.68 7.62 6.70
N GLY A 46 -2.28 8.58 7.54
CA GLY A 46 -0.88 8.73 7.96
C GLY A 46 -0.34 7.49 8.69
N ALA A 47 -1.15 6.87 9.56
CA ALA A 47 -0.78 5.61 10.23
C ALA A 47 -0.62 4.46 9.22
N LEU A 48 -1.52 4.36 8.24
CA LEU A 48 -1.45 3.36 7.17
C LEU A 48 -0.24 3.58 6.25
N PHE A 49 0.11 4.82 5.95
CA PHE A 49 1.29 5.18 5.16
C PHE A 49 2.59 4.72 5.83
N VAL A 50 2.74 4.97 7.14
CA VAL A 50 3.89 4.50 7.92
C VAL A 50 3.93 2.97 7.96
N ALA A 51 2.77 2.32 8.19
CA ALA A 51 2.66 0.87 8.17
C ALA A 51 3.04 0.29 6.80
N TYR A 52 2.64 0.93 5.70
CA TYR A 52 2.99 0.53 4.35
C TYR A 52 4.50 0.61 4.11
N ILE A 53 5.14 1.72 4.49
CA ILE A 53 6.60 1.87 4.36
C ILE A 53 7.34 0.79 5.16
N GLY A 54 6.95 0.57 6.42
CA GLY A 54 7.56 -0.47 7.26
C GLY A 54 7.39 -1.86 6.65
N ALA A 55 6.18 -2.17 6.19
CA ALA A 55 5.89 -3.45 5.55
C ALA A 55 6.63 -3.62 4.22
N ALA A 56 6.77 -2.58 3.39
CA ALA A 56 7.53 -2.59 2.14
C ALA A 56 9.01 -2.97 2.39
N VAL A 57 9.61 -2.45 3.46
CA VAL A 57 10.98 -2.80 3.87
C VAL A 57 11.07 -4.26 4.32
N LEU A 58 10.08 -4.76 5.07
CA LEU A 58 10.05 -6.15 5.55
C LEU A 58 9.87 -7.16 4.41
N VAL A 59 8.99 -6.88 3.44
CA VAL A 59 8.74 -7.79 2.32
C VAL A 59 9.81 -7.73 1.24
N ARG A 60 10.69 -6.72 1.24
CA ARG A 60 11.73 -6.54 0.21
C ARG A 60 12.57 -7.80 0.02
N GLN A 61 12.96 -8.46 1.11
CA GLN A 61 13.82 -9.65 1.06
C GLN A 61 13.05 -10.88 0.57
N GLN A 62 11.78 -11.00 0.96
CA GLN A 62 10.93 -12.13 0.57
C GLN A 62 10.48 -12.07 -0.89
N LEU A 63 10.31 -10.85 -1.42
CA LEU A 63 9.94 -10.61 -2.81
C LEU A 63 11.16 -10.41 -3.72
N GLY A 64 12.39 -10.49 -3.19
CA GLY A 64 13.63 -10.30 -3.95
C GLY A 64 13.75 -8.92 -4.59
N TRP A 65 13.19 -7.88 -3.96
CA TRP A 65 13.22 -6.52 -4.49
C TRP A 65 14.61 -5.90 -4.30
N ASN A 66 15.14 -5.29 -5.37
CA ASN A 66 16.31 -4.44 -5.27
C ASN A 66 15.95 -3.08 -4.61
N LEU A 67 16.97 -2.30 -4.27
CA LEU A 67 16.79 -1.02 -3.60
C LEU A 67 15.92 -0.06 -4.42
N THR A 68 16.15 0.00 -5.74
CA THR A 68 15.38 0.85 -6.68
C THR A 68 13.89 0.53 -6.65
N ARG A 69 13.51 -0.75 -6.69
CA ARG A 69 12.11 -1.19 -6.63
C ARG A 69 11.48 -0.89 -5.27
N THR A 70 12.25 -1.02 -4.19
CA THR A 70 11.79 -0.65 -2.85
C THR A 70 11.50 0.84 -2.74
N VAL A 71 12.40 1.69 -3.24
CA VAL A 71 12.21 3.15 -3.25
C VAL A 71 11.03 3.56 -4.15
N LEU A 72 10.89 2.95 -5.33
CA LEU A 72 9.71 3.15 -6.19
C LEU A 72 8.41 2.73 -5.50
N ALA A 73 8.41 1.59 -4.77
CA ALA A 73 7.24 1.12 -4.04
C ALA A 73 6.83 2.10 -2.93
N MET A 74 7.82 2.66 -2.22
CA MET A 74 7.59 3.70 -1.21
C MET A 74 7.09 5.00 -1.84
N GLY A 75 7.69 5.42 -2.96
CA GLY A 75 7.24 6.60 -3.71
C GLY A 75 5.82 6.45 -4.25
N ALA A 76 5.42 5.23 -4.62
CA ALA A 76 4.05 4.93 -5.04
C ALA A 76 3.02 5.25 -3.94
N ALA A 77 3.35 5.11 -2.65
CA ALA A 77 2.43 5.46 -1.57
C ALA A 77 2.08 6.96 -1.49
N VAL A 78 2.81 7.83 -2.20
CA VAL A 78 2.49 9.26 -2.26
C VAL A 78 1.40 9.55 -3.30
N LEU A 79 1.16 8.62 -4.24
CA LEU A 79 0.16 8.77 -5.28
C LEU A 79 -1.09 7.94 -4.92
N PRO A 80 -2.30 8.52 -4.91
CA PRO A 80 -3.50 7.88 -4.36
C PRO A 80 -3.88 6.53 -4.99
N VAL A 81 -3.41 6.24 -6.21
CA VAL A 81 -3.74 5.01 -6.94
C VAL A 81 -2.54 4.07 -7.11
N ALA A 82 -1.31 4.54 -6.92
CA ALA A 82 -0.12 3.75 -7.20
C ALA A 82 0.11 2.54 -6.25
N PRO A 83 -0.34 2.52 -4.97
CA PRO A 83 -0.23 1.33 -4.14
C PRO A 83 -1.06 0.15 -4.69
N PHE A 84 -2.20 0.40 -5.35
CA PHE A 84 -2.94 -0.67 -6.05
C PHE A 84 -2.09 -1.33 -7.14
N PHE A 85 -1.23 -0.57 -7.84
CA PHE A 85 -0.34 -1.13 -8.84
C PHE A 85 0.79 -1.95 -8.21
N VAL A 86 1.34 -1.50 -7.09
CA VAL A 86 2.36 -2.23 -6.33
C VAL A 86 1.82 -3.56 -5.82
N GLU A 87 0.63 -3.55 -5.23
CA GLU A 87 -0.07 -4.75 -4.80
C GLU A 87 -0.24 -5.73 -5.97
N ARG A 88 -0.85 -5.29 -7.08
CA ARG A 88 -1.21 -6.17 -8.20
C ARG A 88 -0.01 -6.73 -8.98
N HIS A 89 1.07 -5.96 -9.11
CA HIS A 89 2.19 -6.33 -9.98
C HIS A 89 3.38 -6.91 -9.21
N TRP A 90 3.62 -6.44 -7.99
CA TRP A 90 4.89 -6.70 -7.31
C TRP A 90 4.77 -7.63 -6.11
N THR A 91 3.55 -7.98 -5.69
CA THR A 91 3.30 -8.99 -4.65
C THR A 91 2.99 -10.39 -5.19
N LYS A 92 3.13 -10.59 -6.52
CA LYS A 92 3.04 -11.93 -7.11
C LYS A 92 4.18 -12.80 -6.57
N PRO A 93 3.90 -13.95 -5.94
CA PRO A 93 4.93 -14.92 -5.62
C PRO A 93 5.73 -15.24 -6.89
N ALA A 94 7.04 -15.44 -6.77
CA ALA A 94 7.80 -16.05 -7.86
C ALA A 94 7.05 -17.35 -8.27
N PRO A 95 6.93 -17.66 -9.58
CA PRO A 95 6.33 -18.92 -9.99
C PRO A 95 7.00 -20.02 -9.17
N VAL A 96 6.18 -20.84 -8.49
CA VAL A 96 6.70 -22.05 -7.86
C VAL A 96 7.45 -22.77 -8.96
N ALA A 97 8.78 -22.87 -8.83
CA ALA A 97 9.57 -23.64 -9.77
C ALA A 97 8.96 -25.05 -9.74
N GLU A 98 8.27 -25.41 -10.81
CA GLU A 98 7.79 -26.76 -11.02
C GLU A 98 9.02 -27.65 -10.87
N PRO A 99 9.02 -28.66 -9.97
CA PRO A 99 10.20 -29.48 -9.75
C PRO A 99 10.60 -30.10 -11.09
N ALA A 100 11.67 -29.57 -11.67
CA ALA A 100 12.28 -30.11 -12.86
C ALA A 100 12.71 -31.55 -12.53
N GLY A 101 12.03 -32.52 -13.13
CA GLY A 101 12.37 -33.93 -13.03
C GLY A 101 11.44 -34.74 -12.14
N ARG A 102 10.39 -35.28 -12.77
CA ARG A 102 10.03 -36.68 -12.58
C ARG A 102 9.80 -37.32 -13.94
N ALA A 103 10.49 -38.45 -14.14
CA ALA A 103 10.59 -39.35 -15.29
C ALA A 103 11.60 -38.94 -16.37
#